data_AF-A0A015MD06-F1
#
_entry.id   AF-A0A015MD06-F1
#
_cell.length_a   1.000
_cell.length_b   1.000
_cell.length_c   1.000
_cell.angle_alpha   90.00
_cell.angle_beta   90.00
_cell.angle_gamma   90.00
#
_symmetry.space_group_name_H-M   'P 1'
#
loop_
_entity.id
_entity.type
_entity.pdbx_description
1 polymer ?
#
loop_
_entity_poly.entity_id
_entity_poly.type
_entity_poly.pdbx_seq_one_letter_code
_entity_poly.pdbx_strand_id
1 'polypeptide(L)'
;MINGRPRKNKGPCVICGKENDNEKFRQLTPSLFQKALKSPGFQDLDVNLKLYDQLCGRHYNKLVVFDRNTSKSSRKPMHEVDLSYNESGNKAKRVCLSQETYENLLNSASSVPQLEQEILELKEKVNDYMCDLEQINI
;
A
#
# COMPACT_ATOMS: atom_id res chain seq x y z
N MET A 1 -4.13 30.08 1.09
CA MET A 1 -2.80 29.43 1.10
C MET A 1 -2.46 29.09 2.54
N ILE A 2 -2.34 27.80 2.89
CA ILE A 2 -1.93 27.40 4.25
C ILE A 2 -0.42 27.62 4.32
N ASN A 3 0.00 28.74 4.90
CA ASN A 3 1.40 29.02 5.19
C ASN A 3 1.86 28.10 6.33
N GLY A 4 2.15 26.84 5.99
CA GLY A 4 2.82 25.92 6.89
C GLY A 4 4.17 26.51 7.33
N ARG A 5 4.53 26.32 8.61
CA ARG A 5 5.82 26.82 9.12
C ARG A 5 6.97 26.35 8.21
N PRO A 6 7.90 27.24 7.83
CA PRO A 6 9.02 26.87 6.96
C PRO A 6 9.81 25.72 7.61
N ARG A 7 10.12 24.70 6.80
CA ARG A 7 10.93 23.56 7.25
C ARG A 7 12.34 24.05 7.59
N LYS A 8 12.76 23.80 8.82
CA LYS A 8 14.06 24.27 9.35
C LYS A 8 15.25 23.42 8.94
N ASN A 9 15.03 22.15 8.60
CA ASN A 9 16.09 21.18 8.34
C ASN A 9 16.05 20.79 6.86
N LYS A 10 16.86 21.49 6.05
CA LYS A 10 16.92 21.33 4.59
C LYS A 10 18.20 20.62 4.10
N GLY A 11 19.04 20.16 5.04
CA GLY A 11 20.36 19.63 4.76
C GLY A 11 21.47 20.67 5.02
N PRO A 12 22.71 20.36 4.60
CA PRO A 12 23.12 19.14 3.90
C PRO A 12 23.13 17.91 4.82
N CYS A 13 22.99 16.72 4.23
CA CYS A 13 23.31 15.49 4.97
C CYS A 13 24.82 15.40 5.14
N VAL A 14 25.30 15.26 6.38
CA VAL A 14 26.75 15.22 6.66
C VAL A 14 27.49 14.05 5.98
N ILE A 15 26.78 12.97 5.61
CA ILE A 15 27.39 11.77 5.02
C ILE A 15 27.48 11.85 3.50
N CYS A 16 26.43 12.32 2.81
CA CYS A 16 26.43 12.39 1.34
C CYS A 16 26.50 13.81 0.77
N GLY A 17 26.53 14.84 1.62
CA GLY A 17 26.58 16.25 1.22
C GLY A 17 25.33 16.77 0.50
N LYS A 18 24.31 15.94 0.28
CA LYS A 18 23.12 16.33 -0.50
C LYS A 18 22.19 17.23 0.32
N GLU A 19 21.72 18.29 -0.33
CA GLU A 19 20.61 19.13 0.11
C GLU A 19 19.38 18.84 -0.75
N ASN A 20 18.20 18.87 -0.14
CA ASN A 20 16.96 18.63 -0.87
C ASN A 20 15.76 19.24 -0.13
N ASP A 21 15.19 20.31 -0.68
CA ASP A 21 14.02 20.98 -0.09
C ASP A 21 12.79 20.06 0.06
N ASN A 22 12.70 19.01 -0.76
CA ASN A 22 11.60 18.04 -0.73
C ASN A 22 11.82 16.90 0.27
N GLU A 23 13.07 16.68 0.72
CA GLU A 23 13.40 15.64 1.68
C GLU A 23 13.31 16.17 3.13
N LYS A 24 12.92 15.29 4.06
CA LYS A 24 12.95 15.62 5.50
C LYS A 24 14.31 15.23 6.09
N PHE A 25 15.17 16.21 6.29
CA PHE A 25 16.40 16.02 7.04
C PHE A 25 16.13 15.98 8.54
N ARG A 26 16.84 15.10 9.24
CA ARG A 26 16.74 14.93 10.68
C ARG A 26 18.04 15.34 11.34
N GLN A 27 17.93 16.22 12.31
CA GLN A 27 19.05 16.64 13.13
C GLN A 27 19.31 15.63 14.25
N LEU A 28 20.57 15.33 14.49
CA LEU A 28 21.01 14.46 15.58
C LEU A 28 20.97 15.21 16.91
N THR A 29 19.81 15.16 17.59
CA THR A 29 19.71 15.58 18.99
C THR A 29 20.54 14.66 19.89
N PRO A 30 20.85 15.05 21.14
CA PRO A 30 21.70 14.24 22.02
C PRO A 30 21.28 12.77 22.14
N SER A 31 19.99 12.49 22.25
CA SER A 31 19.48 11.11 22.32
C SER A 31 19.64 10.33 21.01
N LEU A 32 19.46 10.99 19.87
CA LEU A 32 19.61 10.37 18.55
C LEU A 32 21.08 10.16 18.19
N PHE A 33 21.95 11.07 18.60
CA PHE A 33 23.39 10.94 18.46
C PHE A 33 23.90 9.71 19.22
N GLN A 34 23.50 9.54 20.49
CA GLN A 34 23.84 8.35 21.27
C GLN A 34 23.34 7.05 20.65
N LYS A 35 22.19 7.08 19.97
CA LYS A 35 21.71 5.92 19.19
C LYS A 35 22.58 5.67 17.96
N ALA A 36 22.95 6.71 17.22
CA ALA A 36 23.80 6.61 16.04
C ALA A 36 25.14 5.93 16.37
N LEU A 37 25.78 6.31 17.50
CA LEU A 37 27.03 5.73 17.98
C LEU A 37 26.95 4.21 18.24
N LYS A 38 25.77 3.69 18.55
CA LYS A 38 25.55 2.26 18.84
C LYS A 38 25.22 1.44 17.59
N SER A 39 25.04 2.09 16.44
CA SER A 39 24.68 1.39 15.21
C SER A 39 25.87 0.64 14.63
N PRO A 40 25.64 -0.55 14.03
CA PRO A 40 26.71 -1.27 13.33
C PRO A 40 27.34 -0.42 12.23
N GLY A 41 26.50 0.34 11.50
CA GLY A 41 26.94 1.21 10.42
C GLY A 41 27.74 2.43 10.85
N PHE A 42 27.89 2.69 12.16
CA PHE A 42 28.76 3.74 12.69
C PHE A 42 30.24 3.40 12.60
N GLN A 43 30.58 2.11 12.73
CA GLN A 43 31.97 1.67 12.67
C GLN A 43 32.55 1.80 11.25
N ASP A 44 31.69 1.65 10.24
CA ASP A 44 32.05 1.71 8.81
C ASP A 44 31.91 3.12 8.22
N LEU A 45 31.78 4.16 9.05
CA LEU A 45 31.59 5.52 8.59
C LEU A 45 32.92 6.24 8.38
N ASP A 46 33.19 6.62 7.12
CA ASP A 46 34.35 7.44 6.76
C ASP A 46 34.25 8.90 7.25
N VAL A 47 33.06 9.31 7.71
CA VAL A 47 32.77 10.68 8.13
C VAL A 47 32.56 10.73 9.65
N ASN A 48 33.25 11.68 10.30
CA ASN A 48 33.10 11.93 11.72
C ASN A 48 31.79 12.65 12.03
N LEU A 49 30.83 11.92 12.61
CA LEU A 49 29.51 12.42 12.96
C LEU A 49 29.55 13.28 14.24
N LYS A 50 28.94 14.46 14.21
CA LYS A 50 28.86 15.39 15.35
C LYS A 50 27.43 15.57 15.84
N LEU A 51 27.32 16.08 17.07
CA LEU A 51 26.04 16.49 17.63
C LEU A 51 25.44 17.62 16.79
N TYR A 52 24.13 17.55 16.55
CA TYR A 52 23.36 18.47 15.71
C TYR A 52 23.65 18.43 14.21
N ASP A 53 24.44 17.45 13.74
CA ASP A 53 24.52 17.18 12.31
C ASP A 53 23.18 16.73 11.74
N GLN A 54 22.97 17.03 10.46
CA GLN A 54 21.77 16.64 9.74
C GLN A 54 22.01 15.37 8.91
N LEU A 55 21.03 14.49 8.92
CA LEU A 55 21.00 13.27 8.12
C LEU A 55 19.79 13.27 7.18
N CYS A 56 20.00 12.85 5.94
CA CYS A 56 18.90 12.50 5.04
C CYS A 56 18.17 11.25 5.57
N GLY A 57 16.97 10.97 5.06
CA GLY A 57 16.13 9.88 5.54
C GLY A 57 16.82 8.52 5.46
N ARG A 58 17.57 8.29 4.38
CA ARG A 58 18.36 7.06 4.18
C ARG A 58 19.40 6.85 5.28
N HIS A 59 20.27 7.84 5.53
CA HIS A 59 21.33 7.71 6.53
C HIS A 59 20.78 7.72 7.96
N TYR A 60 19.74 8.49 8.22
CA TYR A 60 19.06 8.47 9.50
C TYR A 60 18.52 7.06 9.81
N ASN A 61 17.89 6.40 8.83
CA ASN A 61 17.38 5.05 9.03
C ASN A 61 18.51 4.05 9.28
N LYS A 62 19.62 4.16 8.54
CA LYS A 62 20.79 3.28 8.70
C LYS A 62 21.46 3.40 10.07
N LEU A 63 21.52 4.61 10.64
CA LEU A 63 22.30 4.88 11.85
C LEU A 63 21.44 5.00 13.12
N VAL A 64 20.25 5.57 13.04
CA VAL A 64 19.45 5.87 14.24
C VAL A 64 18.31 4.87 14.43
N VAL A 65 17.83 4.27 13.34
CA VAL A 65 16.65 3.38 13.30
C VAL A 65 17.06 1.94 12.94
N PHE A 66 18.34 1.61 13.06
CA PHE A 66 18.92 0.33 12.68
C PHE A 66 18.30 -0.87 13.42
N ASP A 67 17.75 -0.64 14.61
CA ASP A 67 17.18 -1.63 15.51
C ASP A 67 15.66 -1.81 15.37
N ARG A 68 15.01 -1.03 14.49
CA ARG A 68 13.54 -0.99 14.40
C ARG A 68 12.91 -2.33 13.99
N ASN A 69 13.66 -3.16 13.26
CA ASN A 69 13.23 -4.48 12.82
C ASN A 69 13.97 -5.63 13.54
N THR A 70 14.92 -5.32 14.44
CA THR A 70 15.70 -6.35 15.16
C THR A 70 15.03 -6.78 16.46
N SER A 71 14.22 -5.89 17.05
CA SER A 71 13.30 -6.30 18.11
C SER A 71 12.29 -7.27 17.50
N LYS A 72 12.35 -8.55 17.94
CA LYS A 72 11.25 -9.50 17.76
C LYS A 72 10.05 -8.87 18.42
N SER A 73 9.28 -8.12 17.65
CA SER A 73 8.00 -7.59 18.08
C SER A 73 7.22 -8.79 18.59
N SER A 74 6.94 -8.82 19.89
CA SER A 74 6.00 -9.78 20.50
C SER A 74 4.57 -9.56 20.03
N ARG A 75 4.35 -8.65 19.06
CA ARG A 75 3.10 -8.67 18.30
C ARG A 75 3.04 -10.01 17.61
N LYS A 76 2.02 -10.78 18.00
CA LYS A 76 1.53 -11.93 17.24
C LYS A 76 1.63 -11.60 15.74
N PRO A 77 2.14 -12.52 14.90
CA PRO A 77 2.13 -12.29 13.46
C PRO A 77 0.74 -11.80 13.10
N MET A 78 0.67 -10.59 12.55
CA MET A 78 -0.57 -10.07 12.00
C MET A 78 -0.88 -11.05 10.87
N HIS A 79 -1.80 -11.98 11.12
CA HIS A 79 -2.37 -12.81 10.07
C HIS A 79 -2.77 -11.85 8.95
N GLU A 80 -2.34 -12.15 7.72
CA GLU A 80 -2.72 -11.53 6.45
C GLU A 80 -3.38 -10.16 6.59
N VAL A 81 -2.57 -9.10 6.47
CA VAL A 81 -3.12 -7.75 6.43
C VAL A 81 -3.89 -7.62 5.11
N ASP A 82 -5.20 -7.76 5.20
CA ASP A 82 -6.15 -7.44 4.14
C ASP A 82 -5.84 -6.04 3.58
N LEU A 83 -5.48 -6.00 2.30
CA LEU A 83 -5.09 -4.80 1.55
C LEU A 83 -6.29 -3.96 1.08
N SER A 84 -7.48 -4.24 1.58
CA SER A 84 -8.70 -3.51 1.20
C SER A 84 -8.62 -2.01 1.59
N TYR A 85 -8.92 -1.17 0.59
CA TYR A 85 -8.88 0.29 0.66
C TYR A 85 -9.91 0.85 1.65
N ASN A 86 -9.53 1.87 2.43
CA ASN A 86 -10.46 2.62 3.29
C ASN A 86 -10.35 4.12 3.05
N GLU A 87 -11.33 4.68 2.36
CA GLU A 87 -11.58 6.11 2.32
C GLU A 87 -12.41 6.48 3.55
N SER A 88 -11.75 7.01 4.58
CA SER A 88 -12.35 7.75 5.69
C SER A 88 -13.38 7.02 6.59
N GLY A 89 -12.89 6.43 7.67
CA GLY A 89 -13.33 6.84 9.01
C GLY A 89 -14.73 6.45 9.52
N ASN A 90 -15.51 5.59 8.86
CA ASN A 90 -16.76 5.10 9.43
C ASN A 90 -16.72 3.60 9.70
N LYS A 91 -16.86 3.23 10.99
CA LYS A 91 -17.05 1.87 11.52
C LYS A 91 -18.42 1.30 11.14
N ALA A 92 -18.94 1.62 9.95
CA ALA A 92 -20.14 1.01 9.43
C ALA A 92 -19.77 -0.37 8.90
N LYS A 93 -20.41 -1.39 9.48
CA LYS A 93 -20.33 -2.83 9.22
C LYS A 93 -19.56 -3.19 7.94
N ARG A 94 -18.36 -3.74 8.13
CA ARG A 94 -17.59 -4.41 7.08
C ARG A 94 -18.45 -5.53 6.51
N VAL A 95 -18.77 -5.45 5.22
CA VAL A 95 -19.36 -6.59 4.50
C VAL A 95 -18.19 -7.38 3.94
N CYS A 96 -17.70 -8.34 4.73
CA CYS A 96 -16.72 -9.31 4.27
C CYS A 96 -17.48 -10.55 3.81
N LEU A 97 -17.25 -10.97 2.58
CA LEU A 97 -17.69 -12.28 2.10
C LEU A 97 -16.63 -13.31 2.50
N SER A 98 -17.05 -14.53 2.82
CA SER A 98 -16.08 -15.63 2.94
C SER A 98 -15.46 -15.87 1.57
N GLN A 99 -14.23 -16.38 1.54
CA GLN A 99 -13.54 -16.72 0.29
C GLN A 99 -14.40 -17.64 -0.58
N GLU A 100 -15.02 -18.64 0.03
CA GLU A 100 -15.96 -19.54 -0.63
C GLU A 100 -17.14 -18.80 -1.27
N THR A 101 -17.72 -17.82 -0.57
CA THR A 101 -18.84 -17.03 -1.11
C THR A 101 -18.38 -16.15 -2.28
N TYR A 102 -17.18 -15.59 -2.20
CA TYR A 102 -16.59 -14.80 -3.27
C TYR A 102 -16.31 -15.65 -4.52
N GLU A 103 -15.69 -16.82 -4.34
CA GLU A 103 -15.41 -17.76 -5.44
C GLU A 103 -16.71 -18.28 -6.08
N ASN A 104 -17.73 -18.59 -5.28
CA ASN A 104 -19.03 -18.97 -5.80
C ASN A 104 -19.68 -17.86 -6.63
N LEU A 105 -19.61 -16.61 -6.19
CA LEU A 105 -20.13 -15.48 -6.96
C LEU A 105 -19.37 -15.31 -8.28
N LEU A 106 -18.04 -15.42 -8.24
CA LEU A 106 -17.18 -15.28 -9.41
C LEU A 106 -17.40 -16.41 -10.43
N ASN A 107 -17.65 -17.62 -9.94
CA ASN A 107 -17.98 -18.79 -10.77
C ASN A 107 -19.43 -18.78 -11.29
N SER A 108 -20.36 -18.18 -10.54
CA SER A 108 -21.76 -18.01 -10.94
C SER A 108 -21.98 -16.81 -11.87
N ALA A 109 -21.02 -15.89 -11.93
CA ALA A 109 -21.08 -14.76 -12.83
C ALA A 109 -20.85 -15.25 -14.26
N SER A 110 -21.93 -15.28 -15.05
CA SER A 110 -21.82 -15.57 -16.48
C SER A 110 -20.85 -14.58 -17.12
N SER A 111 -19.82 -15.10 -17.78
CA SER A 111 -18.91 -14.27 -18.56
C SER A 111 -19.65 -13.63 -19.74
N VAL A 112 -19.19 -12.46 -20.21
CA VAL A 112 -19.79 -11.77 -21.36
C VAL A 112 -19.96 -12.70 -22.58
N PRO A 113 -18.97 -13.53 -22.96
CA PRO A 113 -19.15 -14.49 -24.06
C PRO A 113 -20.24 -15.53 -23.82
N GLN A 114 -20.40 -16.01 -22.58
CA GLN A 114 -21.46 -16.96 -22.24
C GLN A 114 -22.85 -16.33 -22.36
N LEU A 115 -23.01 -15.07 -21.93
CA LEU A 115 -24.26 -14.32 -22.08
C LEU A 115 -24.58 -14.03 -23.54
N GLU A 116 -23.58 -13.72 -24.36
CA GLU A 116 -23.76 -13.52 -25.81
C GLU A 116 -24.26 -14.79 -26.50
N GLN A 117 -23.70 -15.95 -26.13
CA GLN A 117 -24.14 -17.23 -26.65
C GLN A 117 -25.57 -17.57 -26.21
N GLU A 118 -25.91 -17.33 -24.94
CA GLU A 118 -27.26 -17.58 -24.43
C GLU A 118 -28.31 -16.68 -25.11
N ILE A 119 -27.97 -15.41 -25.40
CA ILE A 119 -28.83 -14.51 -26.19
C ILE A 119 -29.04 -15.05 -27.61
N LEU A 120 -28.00 -15.60 -28.24
CA LEU A 120 -28.11 -16.17 -29.59
C LEU A 120 -29.06 -17.38 -29.59
N GLU A 121 -28.88 -18.30 -28.66
CA GLU A 121 -29.72 -19.50 -28.52
C GLU A 121 -31.18 -19.13 -28.21
N LEU A 122 -31.41 -18.12 -27.38
CA LEU A 122 -32.77 -17.64 -27.09
C LEU A 122 -33.41 -16.97 -28.31
N LYS A 123 -32.65 -16.24 -29.11
CA LYS A 123 -33.15 -15.66 -30.37
C LYS A 123 -33.57 -16.73 -31.36
N GLU A 124 -32.79 -17.80 -31.50
CA GLU A 124 -33.16 -18.95 -32.34
C GLU A 124 -34.46 -19.59 -31.84
N LYS A 125 -34.56 -19.89 -30.54
CA LYS A 125 -35.80 -20.46 -29.96
C LYS A 125 -37.02 -19.59 -30.21
N VAL A 126 -36.91 -18.28 -30.02
CA VAL A 126 -38.03 -17.36 -30.29
C VAL A 126 -38.39 -17.37 -31.77
N ASN A 127 -37.41 -17.40 -32.66
CA ASN A 127 -37.65 -17.45 -34.10
C ASN A 127 -38.35 -18.77 -34.50
N ASP A 128 -37.92 -19.90 -33.94
CA ASP A 128 -38.56 -21.21 -34.15
C ASP A 128 -40.01 -21.19 -33.67
N TYR A 129 -40.26 -20.66 -32.46
CA TYR A 129 -41.63 -20.49 -31.94
C TYR A 129 -42.50 -19.58 -32.82
N MET A 130 -41.93 -18.52 -33.41
CA MET A 130 -42.67 -17.65 -34.32
C MET A 130 -43.00 -18.37 -35.64
N CYS A 131 -42.07 -19.12 -36.21
CA CYS A 131 -42.31 -19.93 -37.39
C CYS A 131 -43.39 -21.01 -37.15
N ASP A 132 -43.39 -21.64 -35.98
CA ASP A 132 -44.42 -22.63 -35.61
C ASP A 132 -45.81 -21.99 -35.48
N LEU A 133 -45.91 -20.77 -34.94
CA LEU A 133 -47.17 -20.03 -34.83
C LEU A 133 -47.71 -19.55 -36.18
N GLU A 134 -46.84 -19.24 -37.14
CA GLU A 134 -47.23 -18.89 -38.52
C GLU A 134 -47.77 -20.12 -39.28
N GLN A 135 -47.24 -21.31 -39.01
CA GLN A 135 -47.70 -22.56 -39.63
C GLN A 135 -49.03 -23.08 -39.07
N ILE A 136 -49.41 -22.70 -37.84
CA ILE A 136 -50.69 -23.09 -37.21
C ILE A 136 -51.87 -22.23 -37.68
N ASN A 137 -51.62 -21.03 -38.23
CA ASN A 137 -52.65 -20.08 -38.67
C ASN A 137 -52.96 -20.14 -40.18
N ILE A 138 -52.55 -21.20 -40.87
CA ILE A 138 -52.87 -21.52 -42.28
C ILE A 138 -53.72 -22.78 -42.30
#